data_AF-A0A9D4SYL9-F1
#
_entry.id   AF-A0A9D4SYL9-F1
#
_cell.length_a   1.000
_cell.length_b   1.000
_cell.length_c   1.000
_cell.angle_alpha   90.00
_cell.angle_beta   90.00
_cell.angle_gamma   90.00
#
_symmetry.space_group_name_H-M   'P 1'
#
loop_
_entity.id
_entity.type
_entity.pdbx_description
1 polymer ?
#
loop_
_entity_poly.entity_id
_entity_poly.type
_entity_poly.pdbx_seq_one_letter_code
_entity_poly.pdbx_strand_id
1 'polypeptide(L)'
;MSGLMERMHLVHMNTKYSTGEEALKHRDGLAVVAVFFQVSPRDNPALSAIVEALRQMSNGSTTRVNLASIPPLRQLMPRDLQLYYRYQGSLTTPPCSELQAFRNLVVDHGNGSGPKHLVNNFRPVTLLNGRPVFRNF
;
A
#
# COMPACT_ATOMS: atom_id res chain seq x y z
N MET A 1 3.29 9.24 -22.18
CA MET A 1 2.01 8.80 -21.60
C MET A 1 2.26 8.30 -20.19
N SER A 2 2.23 9.17 -19.18
CA SER A 2 2.31 8.77 -17.78
C SER A 2 0.89 8.42 -17.31
N GLY A 3 0.49 7.16 -17.47
CA GLY A 3 -0.74 6.68 -16.85
C GLY A 3 -0.62 6.80 -15.34
N LEU A 4 -1.60 7.42 -14.68
CA LEU A 4 -1.71 7.40 -13.23
C LEU A 4 -1.80 5.93 -12.80
N MET A 5 -0.75 5.42 -12.17
CA MET A 5 -0.70 4.07 -11.62
C MET A 5 -0.96 4.17 -10.12
N GLU A 6 -2.12 3.70 -9.71
CA GLU A 6 -2.42 3.48 -8.30
C GLU A 6 -1.87 2.12 -7.88
N ARG A 7 -1.62 1.94 -6.58
CA ARG A 7 -1.08 0.70 -6.05
C ARG A 7 -1.71 0.35 -4.73
N MET A 8 -2.14 -0.90 -4.60
CA MET A 8 -2.52 -1.49 -3.32
C MET A 8 -1.35 -2.28 -2.76
N HIS A 9 -1.18 -2.19 -1.45
CA HIS A 9 -0.24 -3.00 -0.69
C HIS A 9 -0.99 -3.91 0.28
N LEU A 10 -0.78 -5.21 0.15
CA LEU A 10 -1.23 -6.21 1.11
C LEU A 10 -0.03 -6.58 1.99
N VAL A 11 -0.05 -6.16 3.25
CA VAL A 11 1.05 -6.37 4.20
C VAL A 11 0.76 -7.60 5.03
N HIS A 12 1.65 -8.59 4.98
CA HIS A 12 1.55 -9.85 5.71
C HIS A 12 2.67 -9.95 6.73
N MET A 13 2.35 -10.50 7.89
CA MET A 13 3.31 -10.82 8.94
C MET A 13 3.69 -12.30 8.86
N ASN A 14 4.97 -12.58 9.00
CA ASN A 14 5.46 -13.94 9.12
C ASN A 14 4.99 -14.57 10.43
N THR A 15 4.38 -15.75 10.34
CA THR A 15 3.76 -16.47 11.47
C THR A 15 4.76 -16.98 12.51
N LYS A 16 6.07 -16.91 12.22
CA LYS A 16 7.14 -17.12 13.21
C LYS A 16 7.09 -16.12 14.37
N TYR A 17 6.49 -14.94 14.17
CA TYR A 17 6.46 -13.85 15.13
C TYR A 17 5.04 -13.61 15.65
N SER A 18 4.91 -13.36 16.94
CA SER A 18 3.61 -13.16 17.60
C SER A 18 3.04 -11.76 17.41
N THR A 19 3.88 -10.77 17.11
CA THR A 19 3.47 -9.37 16.93
C THR A 19 4.16 -8.74 15.72
N GLY A 20 3.49 -7.77 15.11
CA GLY A 20 4.08 -7.01 14.00
C GLY A 20 5.34 -6.26 14.43
N GLU A 21 5.35 -5.74 15.66
CA GLU A 21 6.51 -5.06 16.24
C GLU A 21 7.74 -5.95 16.34
N GLU A 22 7.55 -7.23 16.69
CA GLU A 22 8.64 -8.19 16.71
C GLU A 22 9.07 -8.55 15.30
N ALA A 23 8.12 -8.88 14.42
CA ALA A 23 8.41 -9.22 13.03
C ALA A 23 9.25 -8.15 12.33
N LEU A 24 8.97 -6.88 12.59
CA LEU A 24 9.69 -5.74 12.01
C LEU A 24 11.19 -5.70 12.34
N LYS A 25 11.64 -6.39 13.39
CA LYS A 25 13.06 -6.50 13.76
C LYS A 25 13.81 -7.53 12.93
N HIS A 26 13.11 -8.30 12.08
CA HIS A 26 13.67 -9.41 11.32
C HIS A 26 13.52 -9.19 9.81
N ARG A 27 14.53 -9.64 9.05
CA ARG A 27 14.56 -9.51 7.58
C ARG A 27 13.45 -10.28 6.86
N ASP A 28 12.98 -11.37 7.45
CA ASP A 28 11.86 -12.18 6.95
C ASP A 28 10.56 -11.90 7.70
N GLY A 29 10.48 -10.81 8.45
CA GLY A 29 9.33 -10.46 9.27
C GLY A 29 8.05 -10.15 8.49
N LEU A 30 8.19 -9.48 7.35
CA LEU A 30 7.07 -9.02 6.55
C LEU A 30 7.18 -9.45 5.09
N ALA A 31 6.03 -9.71 4.48
CA ALA A 31 5.88 -9.84 3.04
C ALA A 31 4.82 -8.85 2.54
N VAL A 32 5.20 -8.01 1.57
CA VAL A 32 4.27 -7.07 0.94
C VAL A 32 3.96 -7.51 -0.47
N VAL A 33 2.69 -7.74 -0.76
CA VAL A 33 2.21 -7.96 -2.13
C VAL A 33 1.71 -6.62 -2.67
N ALA A 34 2.35 -6.17 -3.75
CA ALA A 34 1.99 -4.95 -4.44
C ALA A 34 1.19 -5.26 -5.71
N VAL A 35 -0.01 -4.69 -5.81
CA VAL A 35 -0.85 -4.78 -7.01
C VAL A 35 -0.97 -3.39 -7.62
N PHE A 36 -0.60 -3.27 -8.90
CA PHE A 36 -0.75 -2.04 -9.66
C PHE A 36 -2.14 -2.00 -10.30
N PHE A 37 -2.83 -0.89 -10.15
CA PHE A 37 -4.07 -0.59 -10.85
C PHE A 37 -3.79 0.28 -12.06
N GLN A 38 -4.54 0.03 -13.12
CA GLN A 38 -4.57 0.86 -14.31
C GLN A 38 -5.96 1.47 -14.45
N VAL A 39 -5.99 2.74 -14.83
CA VAL A 39 -7.25 3.43 -15.13
C VAL A 39 -7.94 2.74 -16.31
N SER A 40 -9.23 2.48 -16.16
CA SER A 40 -10.08 1.82 -17.14
C SER A 40 -11.36 2.65 -17.31
N PRO A 41 -11.97 2.69 -18.51
CA PRO A 41 -13.29 3.30 -18.70
C PRO A 41 -14.42 2.58 -17.96
N ARG A 42 -14.19 1.34 -17.52
CA ARG A 42 -15.11 0.55 -16.71
C ARG A 42 -14.67 0.57 -15.25
N ASP A 43 -15.61 0.89 -14.37
CA ASP A 43 -15.43 0.83 -12.93
C ASP A 43 -15.15 -0.60 -12.46
N ASN A 44 -14.36 -0.73 -11.39
CA ASN A 44 -14.21 -1.99 -10.67
C ASN A 44 -15.19 -2.01 -9.48
N PRO A 45 -16.27 -2.81 -9.53
CA PRO A 45 -17.25 -2.87 -8.44
C PRO A 45 -16.66 -3.30 -7.09
N ALA A 46 -15.53 -4.02 -7.08
CA ALA A 46 -14.86 -4.41 -5.85
C ALA A 46 -14.25 -3.22 -5.09
N LEU A 47 -14.04 -2.07 -5.75
CA LEU A 47 -13.53 -0.86 -5.10
C LEU A 47 -14.64 0.06 -4.58
N SER A 48 -15.92 -0.18 -4.93
CA SER A 48 -17.01 0.76 -4.63
C SER A 48 -17.14 1.04 -3.13
N ALA A 49 -17.19 -0.01 -2.30
CA ALA A 49 -17.31 0.11 -0.85
C ALA A 49 -16.15 0.91 -0.22
N ILE A 50 -14.94 0.76 -0.76
CA ILE A 50 -13.77 1.51 -0.31
C ILE A 50 -13.89 2.98 -0.73
N VAL A 51 -14.21 3.26 -2.00
CA VAL A 51 -14.37 4.62 -2.53
C VAL A 51 -15.48 5.38 -1.81
N GLU A 52 -16.60 4.73 -1.51
CA GLU A 52 -17.69 5.33 -0.75
C GLU A 52 -17.29 5.65 0.69
N ALA A 53 -16.56 4.76 1.37
CA ALA A 53 -16.04 5.04 2.69
C ALA A 53 -15.01 6.18 2.69
N LEU A 54 -14.15 6.27 1.67
CA LEU A 54 -13.22 7.38 1.49
C LEU A 54 -13.95 8.73 1.36
N ARG A 55 -15.10 8.78 0.66
CA ARG A 55 -15.92 10.01 0.53
C ARG A 55 -16.51 10.49 1.85
N GLN A 56 -16.73 9.58 2.80
CA GLN A 56 -17.25 9.91 4.13
C GLN A 56 -16.15 10.42 5.08
N MET A 57 -14.88 10.20 4.76
CA MET A 57 -13.76 10.72 5.52
C MET A 57 -13.52 12.20 5.16
N SER A 58 -13.92 13.11 6.05
CA SER A 58 -13.74 14.56 5.89
C SER A 58 -12.38 15.06 6.42
N ASN A 59 -11.98 16.24 5.92
CA ASN A 59 -10.72 16.95 6.13
C ASN A 59 -10.22 16.97 7.59
N GLY A 60 -9.38 16.01 7.95
CA GLY A 60 -8.44 16.12 9.06
C GLY A 60 -8.91 15.64 10.44
N SER A 61 -10.11 15.06 10.57
CA SER A 61 -10.48 14.35 11.80
C SER A 61 -10.19 12.85 11.69
N THR A 62 -9.75 12.25 12.81
CA THR A 62 -9.55 10.81 12.99
C THR A 62 -10.89 10.05 12.99
N THR A 63 -11.67 10.17 11.93
CA THR A 63 -12.94 9.48 11.78
C THR A 63 -12.66 8.11 11.18
N ARG A 64 -12.89 7.06 11.98
CA ARG A 64 -12.95 5.69 11.44
C ARG A 64 -14.30 5.53 10.74
N VAL A 65 -14.28 5.06 9.50
CA VAL A 65 -15.49 4.70 8.75
C VAL A 65 -15.50 3.19 8.59
N ASN A 66 -16.62 2.55 8.92
CA ASN A 66 -16.81 1.13 8.68
C ASN A 66 -17.12 0.90 7.20
N LEU A 67 -16.47 -0.08 6.58
CA LEU A 67 -16.84 -0.52 5.24
C LEU A 67 -18.19 -1.22 5.30
N ALA A 68 -19.09 -0.88 4.38
CA ALA A 68 -20.39 -1.55 4.25
C ALA A 68 -20.23 -3.04 3.88
N SER A 69 -19.18 -3.36 3.13
CA SER A 69 -18.77 -4.74 2.84
C SER A 69 -17.26 -4.79 2.56
N ILE A 70 -16.66 -5.95 2.82
CA ILE A 70 -15.26 -6.22 2.45
C ILE A 70 -15.29 -6.91 1.09
N PRO A 71 -14.66 -6.32 0.05
CA PRO A 71 -14.62 -6.96 -1.26
C PRO A 71 -13.80 -8.26 -1.20
N PRO A 72 -14.20 -9.33 -1.91
CA PRO A 72 -13.39 -10.52 -2.01
C PRO A 72 -12.02 -10.17 -2.59
N LEU A 73 -10.94 -10.51 -1.87
CA LEU A 73 -9.59 -10.08 -2.26
C LEU A 73 -9.25 -10.48 -3.70
N ARG A 74 -9.72 -11.64 -4.17
CA ARG A 74 -9.50 -12.11 -5.56
C ARG A 74 -9.97 -11.10 -6.62
N GLN A 75 -11.00 -10.31 -6.36
CA GLN A 75 -11.52 -9.29 -7.28
C GLN A 75 -10.63 -8.03 -7.34
N LEU A 76 -9.73 -7.87 -6.37
CA LEU A 76 -8.71 -6.82 -6.32
C LEU A 76 -7.34 -7.31 -6.80
N MET A 77 -7.24 -8.58 -7.19
CA MET A 77 -5.99 -9.20 -7.63
C MET A 77 -5.93 -9.33 -9.16
N PRO A 78 -4.73 -9.36 -9.76
CA PRO A 78 -4.55 -9.69 -11.16
C PRO A 78 -5.15 -11.06 -11.52
N ARG A 79 -5.47 -11.25 -12.80
CA ARG A 79 -6.01 -12.53 -13.30
C ARG A 79 -5.03 -13.68 -13.09
N ASP A 80 -3.78 -13.44 -13.46
CA ASP A 80 -2.69 -14.39 -13.32
C ASP A 80 -1.82 -14.02 -12.12
N LEU A 81 -1.78 -14.92 -11.14
CA LEU A 81 -1.00 -14.76 -9.91
C LEU A 81 0.39 -15.40 -10.00
N GLN A 82 0.68 -16.14 -11.07
CA GLN A 82 2.00 -16.73 -11.30
C GLN A 82 2.98 -15.69 -11.84
N LEU A 83 2.49 -14.66 -12.53
CA LEU A 83 3.32 -13.60 -13.11
C LEU A 83 3.62 -12.51 -12.09
N TYR A 84 4.74 -12.64 -11.38
CA TYR A 84 5.18 -11.64 -10.42
C TYR A 84 6.70 -11.49 -10.38
N TYR A 85 7.12 -10.36 -9.81
CA TYR A 85 8.50 -10.09 -9.43
C TYR A 85 8.63 -10.14 -7.92
N ARG A 86 9.77 -10.61 -7.42
CA ARG A 86 10.11 -10.62 -5.99
C ARG A 86 11.52 -10.07 -5.77
N TYR A 87 11.67 -9.27 -4.74
CA TYR A 87 12.95 -8.69 -4.34
C TYR A 87 12.91 -8.38 -2.84
N GLN A 88 14.08 -8.27 -2.21
CA GLN A 88 14.19 -7.79 -0.82
C GLN A 88 14.30 -6.26 -0.83
N GLY A 89 13.46 -5.60 -0.03
CA GLY A 89 13.38 -4.15 0.01
C GLY A 89 12.97 -3.61 1.38
N SER A 90 12.78 -2.29 1.45
CA SER A 90 12.29 -1.59 2.64
C SER A 90 10.81 -1.24 2.49
N LEU A 91 10.19 -0.82 3.59
CA LEU A 91 8.90 -0.14 3.53
C LEU A 91 8.99 1.17 2.73
N THR A 92 7.85 1.60 2.18
CA THR A 92 7.75 2.82 1.36
C THR A 92 7.23 4.04 2.15
N THR A 93 7.08 3.91 3.47
CA THR A 93 6.72 5.00 4.38
C THR A 93 7.74 5.08 5.52
N PRO A 94 7.98 6.28 6.09
CA PRO A 94 8.79 6.42 7.29
C PRO A 94 8.40 5.41 8.38
N PRO A 95 9.37 4.87 9.14
CA PRO A 95 10.74 5.36 9.27
C PRO A 95 11.69 4.91 8.14
N CYS A 96 11.21 4.28 7.06
CA CYS A 96 12.02 3.90 5.89
C CYS A 96 13.25 3.03 6.23
N SER A 97 13.35 2.54 7.47
CA SER A 97 14.44 1.70 7.94
C SER A 97 14.18 0.26 7.49
N GLU A 98 15.26 -0.46 7.20
CA GLU A 98 15.17 -1.88 6.85
C GLU A 98 14.80 -2.77 8.06
N LEU A 99 14.61 -2.19 9.26
CA LEU A 99 14.50 -2.93 10.53
C LEU A 99 13.54 -2.33 11.57
N GLN A 100 12.76 -1.28 11.29
CA GLN A 100 11.89 -0.66 12.32
C GLN A 100 10.53 -0.21 11.80
N ALA A 101 9.51 -0.73 12.50
CA ALA A 101 8.14 -0.30 12.76
C ALA A 101 7.38 0.69 11.86
N PHE A 102 6.19 0.24 11.43
CA PHE A 102 5.05 1.04 10.95
C PHE A 102 4.51 2.00 12.02
N ARG A 103 4.05 3.19 11.61
CA ARG A 103 2.85 3.86 12.16
C ARG A 103 2.28 4.86 11.16
N ASN A 104 0.94 4.80 11.02
CA ASN A 104 -0.03 5.74 10.47
C ASN A 104 0.33 6.53 9.20
N LEU A 105 -0.67 6.67 8.34
CA LEU A 105 -0.70 7.66 7.28
C LEU A 105 -0.52 9.06 7.91
N VAL A 106 0.72 9.54 7.95
CA VAL A 106 1.02 10.92 8.36
C VAL A 106 0.59 11.78 7.18
N VAL A 107 -0.54 12.47 7.34
CA VAL A 107 -0.88 13.59 6.49
C VAL A 107 0.17 14.65 6.76
N ASP A 108 1.05 14.87 5.78
CA ASP A 108 2.03 15.96 5.82
C ASP A 108 1.32 17.28 6.15
N HIS A 109 1.73 17.92 7.23
CA HIS A 109 1.25 19.24 7.60
C HIS A 109 2.08 20.30 6.89
N GLY A 110 1.94 20.36 5.56
CA GLY A 110 2.36 21.52 4.78
C GLY A 110 1.69 22.79 5.33
N ASN A 111 2.47 23.87 5.46
CA ASN A 111 2.09 25.13 6.12
C ASN A 111 1.21 26.04 5.23
N GLY A 112 0.19 25.47 4.57
CA GLY A 112 -0.72 26.17 3.66
C GLY A 112 -2.16 26.26 4.20
N SER A 113 -2.80 27.42 3.98
CA SER A 113 -4.12 27.80 4.50
C SER A 113 -5.31 27.32 3.64
N GLY A 114 -5.30 26.06 3.19
CA GLY A 114 -6.39 25.45 2.39
C GLY A 114 -6.71 24.01 2.78
N PRO A 115 -7.81 23.42 2.27
CA PRO A 115 -8.13 22.00 2.48
C PRO A 115 -6.97 21.13 1.99
N LYS A 116 -6.36 20.39 2.92
CA LYS A 116 -5.20 19.53 2.64
C LYS A 116 -5.69 18.23 2.02
N HIS A 117 -5.57 18.11 0.70
CA HIS A 117 -5.86 16.87 -0.01
C HIS A 117 -4.69 15.88 0.12
N LEU A 118 -5.00 14.60 0.40
CA LEU A 118 -4.02 13.54 0.35
C LEU A 118 -3.75 13.17 -1.11
N VAL A 119 -2.74 13.79 -1.69
CA VAL A 119 -2.30 13.56 -3.07
C VAL A 119 -0.82 13.20 -3.11
N ASN A 120 -0.39 12.51 -4.17
CA ASN A 120 1.02 12.14 -4.39
C ASN A 120 1.66 11.43 -3.18
N ASN A 121 0.89 10.57 -2.50
CA ASN A 121 1.32 9.81 -1.32
C ASN A 121 2.18 8.59 -1.70
N PHE A 122 3.19 8.79 -2.54
CA PHE A 122 4.13 7.76 -2.97
C PHE A 122 5.57 8.17 -2.68
N ARG A 123 6.41 7.17 -2.37
CA ARG A 123 7.86 7.36 -2.29
C ARG A 123 8.47 7.22 -3.70
N PRO A 124 9.42 8.10 -4.10
CA PRO A 124 10.17 7.94 -5.34
C PRO A 124 10.87 6.58 -5.44
N VAL A 125 11.05 6.10 -6.67
CA VAL A 125 11.76 4.84 -6.94
C VAL A 125 13.18 4.94 -6.41
N THR A 126 13.61 3.92 -5.66
CA THR A 126 14.98 3.83 -5.16
C THR A 126 15.82 2.93 -6.06
N LEU A 127 17.13 3.22 -6.13
CA LEU A 127 18.06 2.42 -6.90
C LEU A 127 18.16 0.99 -6.35
N LEU A 128 18.38 0.03 -7.25
CA LEU A 128 18.54 -1.37 -6.88
C LEU A 128 19.82 -1.61 -6.08
N ASN A 129 20.87 -0.80 -6.28
CA ASN A 129 22.18 -0.93 -5.61
C ASN A 129 22.73 -2.37 -5.66
N GLY A 130 22.60 -3.03 -6.82
CA GLY A 130 23.06 -4.41 -7.03
C GLY A 130 22.14 -5.51 -6.48
N ARG A 131 21.00 -5.17 -5.86
CA ARG A 131 20.05 -6.18 -5.37
C ARG A 131 19.40 -6.94 -6.54
N PRO A 132 19.33 -8.28 -6.46
CA PRO A 132 18.67 -9.08 -7.48
C PRO A 132 17.15 -8.89 -7.42
N VAL A 133 16.53 -8.86 -8.60
CA VAL A 133 15.08 -8.97 -8.78
C VAL A 133 14.81 -10.29 -9.47
N PHE A 134 14.01 -11.14 -8.83
CA PHE A 134 13.62 -12.42 -9.40
C PHE A 134 12.25 -12.28 -10.07
N ARG A 135 12.04 -13.00 -11.15
CA ARG A 135 10.76 -13.11 -11.85
C ARG A 135 10.27 -14.55 -11.81
N ASN A 136 8.96 -14.74 -11.84
CA ASN A 136 8.34 -16.07 -11.86
C ASN A 136 7.63 -16.31 -13.21
N PHE A 137 8.42 -16.35 -14.29
CA PHE A 137 8.04 -16.72 -15.67
C PHE A 137 9.27 -16.73 -16.59
#